data_AF-A0A6B3KKF9-F1
#
_entry.id   AF-A0A6B3KKF9-F1
#
_cell.length_a   1.000
_cell.length_b   1.000
_cell.length_c   1.000
_cell.angle_alpha   90.00
_cell.angle_beta   90.00
_cell.angle_gamma   90.00
#
_symmetry.space_group_name_H-M   'P 1'
#
loop_
_entity.id
_entity.type
_entity.pdbx_description
1 polymer ?
#
loop_
_entity_poly.entity_id
_entity_poly.type
_entity_poly.pdbx_seq_one_letter_code
_entity_poly.pdbx_strand_id
1 'polypeptide(L)'
;LENDVLVVPDTRHDIRFARNQLVTGEAPLHFYAGALLKTPDGLPLGTVCVLDRQPRQLTEEQVEALRALARQTMAQLELRRALAI
;
A
#
# COMPACT_ATOMS: atom_id res chain seq x y z
N LEU A 1 9.79 1.95 3.21
CA LEU A 1 8.84 1.97 4.34
C LEU A 1 9.51 1.26 5.49
N GLU A 2 9.70 1.94 6.62
CA GLU A 2 10.41 1.36 7.77
C GLU A 2 9.60 0.26 8.48
N ASN A 3 8.28 0.15 8.24
CA ASN A 3 7.35 -0.66 9.05
C ASN A 3 6.37 -1.58 8.29
N ASP A 4 6.69 -2.10 7.09
CA ASP A 4 5.75 -3.04 6.42
C ASP A 4 4.67 -2.33 5.60
N VAL A 5 4.11 -1.29 6.23
CA VAL A 5 2.90 -0.61 5.82
C VAL A 5 3.10 0.88 5.98
N LEU A 6 2.60 1.64 5.02
CA LEU A 6 2.35 3.07 5.11
C LEU A 6 0.86 3.29 5.29
N VAL A 7 0.48 4.14 6.25
CA VAL A 7 -0.88 4.67 6.33
C VAL A 7 -0.78 6.19 6.34
N VAL A 8 -1.51 6.82 5.44
CA VAL A 8 -1.66 8.27 5.32
C VAL A 8 -3.15 8.59 5.43
N PRO A 9 -3.63 8.97 6.64
CA PRO A 9 -5.05 9.20 6.89
C PRO A 9 -5.64 10.33 6.04
N ASP A 10 -4.87 11.38 5.82
CA ASP A 10 -5.18 12.50 4.93
C ASP A 10 -3.92 12.96 4.18
N THR A 11 -3.83 12.68 2.89
CA THR A 11 -2.68 12.98 2.02
C THR A 11 -2.43 14.48 1.85
N ARG A 12 -3.43 15.33 2.07
CA ARG A 12 -3.31 16.79 1.96
C ARG A 12 -2.47 17.38 3.09
N HIS A 13 -2.44 16.70 4.23
CA HIS A 13 -1.67 17.10 5.41
C HIS A 13 -0.32 16.40 5.52
N ASP A 14 -0.03 15.45 4.61
CA ASP A 14 1.24 14.73 4.61
C ASP A 14 2.21 15.38 3.63
N ILE A 15 3.32 15.94 4.13
CA ILE A 15 4.31 16.66 3.29
C ILE A 15 4.87 15.81 2.15
N ARG A 16 4.87 14.48 2.27
CA ARG A 16 5.35 13.55 1.24
C ARG A 16 4.36 13.45 0.07
N PHE A 17 3.09 13.77 0.28
CA PHE A 17 1.99 13.58 -0.67
C PHE A 17 1.28 14.88 -1.07
N ALA A 18 1.30 15.92 -0.22
CA ALA A 18 0.49 17.12 -0.35
C ALA A 18 0.70 17.89 -1.67
N ARG A 19 1.85 17.72 -2.32
CA ARG A 19 2.18 18.35 -3.63
C ARG A 19 2.01 17.40 -4.83
N ASN A 20 1.55 16.18 -4.61
CA ASN A 20 1.34 15.21 -5.68
C ASN A 20 0.10 15.58 -6.50
N GLN A 21 0.19 15.50 -7.82
CA GLN A 21 -0.93 15.79 -8.73
C GLN A 21 -2.17 14.93 -8.44
N LEU A 22 -1.97 13.70 -7.95
CA LEU A 22 -3.07 12.83 -7.53
C LEU A 22 -3.83 13.38 -6.32
N VAL A 23 -3.21 14.25 -5.52
CA VAL A 23 -3.80 14.88 -4.33
C VAL A 23 -4.36 16.26 -4.65
N THR A 24 -3.75 17.01 -5.58
CA THR A 24 -4.16 18.39 -5.91
C THR A 24 -5.04 18.53 -7.15
N GLY A 25 -5.29 17.44 -7.89
CA GLY A 25 -6.09 17.44 -9.11
C GLY A 25 -7.61 17.44 -8.88
N GLU A 26 -8.38 17.29 -9.95
CA GLU A 26 -9.87 17.37 -9.94
C GLU A 26 -10.55 16.22 -9.17
N ALA A 27 -9.84 15.11 -8.97
CA ALA A 27 -10.31 13.95 -8.22
C ALA A 27 -9.32 13.60 -7.11
N PRO A 28 -9.23 14.43 -6.06
CA PRO A 28 -8.14 14.37 -5.11
C PRO A 28 -8.16 13.08 -4.30
N LEU A 29 -7.03 12.38 -4.32
CA LEU A 29 -6.73 11.29 -3.41
C LEU A 29 -6.59 11.89 -2.02
N HIS A 30 -7.40 11.43 -1.06
CA HIS A 30 -7.35 11.91 0.32
C HIS A 30 -6.78 10.85 1.26
N PHE A 31 -6.94 9.57 0.98
CA PHE A 31 -6.43 8.50 1.84
C PHE A 31 -5.56 7.53 1.03
N TYR A 32 -4.47 7.10 1.65
CA TYR A 32 -3.59 6.07 1.11
C TYR A 32 -3.16 5.11 2.23
N ALA A 33 -3.31 3.82 1.99
CA ALA A 33 -2.62 2.79 2.75
C ALA A 33 -1.93 1.81 1.79
N GLY A 34 -0.68 1.48 2.06
CA GLY A 34 0.11 0.59 1.20
C GLY A 34 0.94 -0.38 2.02
N ALA A 35 0.88 -1.67 1.73
CA ALA A 35 1.73 -2.70 2.31
C ALA A 35 2.74 -3.21 1.28
N LEU A 36 4.00 -3.36 1.69
CA LEU A 36 5.07 -3.82 0.81
C LEU A 36 4.87 -5.26 0.35
N LEU A 37 5.10 -5.47 -0.94
CA LEU A 37 5.32 -6.77 -1.55
C LEU A 37 6.82 -7.07 -1.47
N LYS A 38 7.21 -8.00 -0.60
CA LYS A 38 8.61 -8.38 -0.39
C LYS A 38 8.86 -9.84 -0.80
N THR A 39 9.97 -10.08 -1.48
CA THR A 39 10.47 -11.44 -1.70
C THR A 39 10.85 -12.10 -0.37
N PRO A 40 11.02 -13.44 -0.33
CA PRO A 40 11.58 -14.13 0.84
C PRO A 40 12.92 -13.57 1.31
N ASP A 41 13.74 -13.06 0.37
CA ASP A 41 15.04 -12.43 0.64
C ASP A 41 14.91 -10.96 1.10
N GLY A 42 13.69 -10.46 1.28
CA GLY A 42 13.41 -9.11 1.77
C GLY A 42 13.43 -8.00 0.72
N LEU A 43 13.59 -8.32 -0.56
CA LEU A 43 13.61 -7.33 -1.64
C LEU A 43 12.19 -6.75 -1.87
N PRO A 44 12.00 -5.42 -1.81
CA PRO A 44 10.71 -4.82 -2.10
C PRO A 44 10.45 -4.75 -3.61
N LEU A 45 9.41 -5.43 -4.07
CA LEU A 45 9.00 -5.46 -5.49
C LEU A 45 7.89 -4.44 -5.82
N GLY A 46 7.12 -4.02 -4.81
CA GLY A 46 5.99 -3.12 -5.01
C GLY A 46 5.11 -3.02 -3.76
N THR A 47 3.83 -2.69 -3.95
CA THR A 47 2.86 -2.58 -2.85
C THR A 47 1.46 -3.05 -3.25
N VAL A 48 0.73 -3.66 -2.32
CA VAL A 48 -0.74 -3.67 -2.36
C VAL A 48 -1.21 -2.40 -1.67
N CYS A 49 -2.11 -1.65 -2.31
CA CYS A 49 -2.57 -0.36 -1.79
C CYS A 49 -4.09 -0.19 -1.86
N VAL A 50 -4.60 0.58 -0.90
CA VAL A 50 -5.97 1.03 -0.78
C VAL A 50 -5.97 2.55 -0.89
N LEU A 51 -6.82 3.07 -1.76
CA LEU A 51 -6.93 4.50 -2.07
C LEU A 51 -8.39 4.92 -1.87
N ASP A 52 -8.60 6.11 -1.28
CA ASP A 52 -9.94 6.67 -1.12
C ASP A 52 -9.91 8.21 -1.30
N ARG A 53 -11.04 8.77 -1.72
CA ARG A 53 -11.29 10.21 -1.85
C ARG A 53 -11.87 10.82 -0.57
N GLN A 54 -11.93 10.05 0.51
CA GLN A 54 -12.26 10.55 1.84
C GLN A 54 -11.12 10.19 2.80
N PRO A 55 -10.78 11.05 3.77
CA PRO A 55 -9.87 10.68 4.83
C PRO A 55 -10.36 9.43 5.56
N ARG A 56 -9.45 8.53 5.92
CA ARG A 56 -9.76 7.30 6.66
C ARG A 56 -8.73 7.06 7.74
N GLN A 57 -9.15 6.40 8.82
CA GLN A 57 -8.25 5.85 9.82
C GLN A 57 -8.47 4.34 9.85
N LEU A 58 -7.40 3.58 9.64
CA LEU A 58 -7.47 2.12 9.73
C LEU A 58 -7.40 1.68 11.17
N THR A 59 -8.18 0.67 11.53
CA THR A 59 -7.99 -0.08 12.77
C THR A 59 -6.75 -0.97 12.64
N GLU A 60 -6.23 -1.45 13.78
CA GLU A 60 -5.10 -2.40 13.78
C GLU A 60 -5.44 -3.68 13.00
N GLU A 61 -6.67 -4.18 13.15
CA GLU A 61 -7.15 -5.35 12.41
C GLU A 61 -7.15 -5.12 10.89
N GLN A 62 -7.54 -3.92 10.44
CA GLN A 62 -7.50 -3.56 9.02
C GLN A 62 -6.06 -3.43 8.49
N VAL A 63 -5.13 -2.94 9.31
CA VAL A 63 -3.70 -2.92 8.97
C VAL A 63 -3.16 -4.34 8.84
N GLU A 64 -3.51 -5.24 9.76
CA GLU A 64 -3.14 -6.66 9.66
C GLU A 64 -3.75 -7.36 8.45
N ALA A 65 -5.00 -7.06 8.12
CA ALA A 65 -5.64 -7.56 6.91
C ALA A 65 -4.87 -7.10 5.65
N LEU A 66 -4.45 -5.83 5.59
CA LEU A 66 -3.65 -5.30 4.48
C LEU A 66 -2.28 -6.00 4.38
N ARG A 67 -1.62 -6.27 5.51
CA ARG A 67 -0.38 -7.08 5.55
C ARG A 67 -0.62 -8.50 5.04
N ALA A 68 -1.71 -9.14 5.45
CA ALA A 68 -2.07 -10.47 5.01
C ALA A 68 -2.31 -10.52 3.49
N LEU A 69 -3.00 -9.53 2.94
CA LEU A 69 -3.20 -9.39 1.49
C LEU A 69 -1.86 -9.26 0.75
N ALA A 70 -0.94 -8.43 1.24
CA ALA A 70 0.38 -8.30 0.62
C ALA A 70 1.16 -9.63 0.62
N ARG A 71 1.14 -10.37 1.74
CA ARG A 71 1.76 -11.71 1.81
C ARG A 71 1.12 -12.70 0.83
N GLN A 72 -0.21 -12.71 0.74
CA GLN A 72 -0.93 -13.57 -0.20
C GLN A 72 -0.61 -13.21 -1.66
N THR A 73 -0.58 -11.92 -1.99
CA THR A 73 -0.18 -11.46 -3.34
C THR A 73 1.23 -11.91 -3.68
N MET A 74 2.20 -11.78 -2.77
CA MET A 74 3.57 -12.29 -3.01
C MET A 74 3.60 -13.80 -3.21
N ALA A 75 2.88 -14.57 -2.39
CA ALA A 75 2.80 -16.02 -2.57
C ALA A 75 2.25 -16.40 -3.96
N GLN A 76 1.27 -15.67 -4.46
CA GLN A 76 0.72 -15.89 -5.81
C GLN A 76 1.71 -15.49 -6.92
N LEU A 77 2.47 -14.42 -6.74
CA LEU A 77 3.50 -14.00 -7.70
C LEU A 77 4.63 -15.02 -7.80
N GLU A 78 5.13 -15.53 -6.67
CA GLU A 78 6.17 -16.56 -6.64
C GLU A 78 5.67 -17.87 -7.25
N LEU A 79 4.43 -18.28 -6.96
CA LEU A 79 3.83 -19.48 -7.55
C LEU A 79 3.77 -19.36 -9.08
N ARG A 80 3.31 -18.23 -9.62
CA ARG A 80 3.24 -18.00 -11.07
C ARG A 80 4.63 -18.00 -11.70
N ARG A 81 5.62 -17.42 -11.02
CA ARG A 81 7.02 -17.41 -11.47
C ARG A 81 7.60 -18.83 -11.53
N ALA A 82 7.32 -19.67 -10.53
CA ALA A 82 7.79 -21.05 -10.49
C ALA A 82 7.14 -21.96 -11.56
N LEU A 83 5.93 -21.63 -12.00
CA LEU A 83 5.19 -22.36 -13.04
C LEU A 83 5.46 -21.85 -14.46
N ALA A 84 6.00 -20.65 -14.62
CA ALA A 84 6.44 -20.10 -15.90
C ALA A 84 7.78 -20.74 -16.32
N ILE A 85 7.71 -22.00 -16.75
CA ILE A 85 8.81 -22.77 -17.36
C ILE A 85 8.66 -22.66 -18.88
#